data_AF-A0ABC8EC63-F1
#
_entry.id   AF-A0ABC8EC63-F1
#
_cell.length_a   1.000
_cell.length_b   1.000
_cell.length_c   1.000
_cell.angle_alpha   90.00
_cell.angle_beta   90.00
_cell.angle_gamma   90.00
#
_symmetry.space_group_name_H-M   'P 1'
#
loop_
_entity.id
_entity.type
_entity.pdbx_description
1 polymer ?
#
loop_
_entity_poly.entity_id
_entity_poly.type
_entity_poly.pdbx_seq_one_letter_code
_entity_poly.pdbx_strand_id
1 'polypeptide(L)'
;MKNNYMIFASMYRYMQDYRVMISKTRLENELLSMEITNRVTGKAMIKKGLKSNYDIKDGKTALSCIEDLDSNRYVLSPAMSFMIQIYLEHEENFVALTSNFVNENYLSEENILNTVQLYNAAGTIELSEEDKNKLVEDVRNHVSRFFKKRKKQLRQLNKFFQQFESLLPFAKNVGFLAFDSARMVDIIGKSVNVGYLEVEDAVPLLDEIGNYIIHTYKNWEIFLASAILGKQFMLFDSGVKSPFIKGSDEYISDIYGLVTSPNKPLLISGIWGNSNLVEFTKVLEEYIDIDEELQLRNEVEKFNTLREETIIKGGGSLDKEAQAIELFEELFLRKAREIGVASYFEVSPISRNMHTALDDLDGSRWFWHSIQSLKISFEEGEIPFLYTKAMVFTNKNIYKIKKRLFRKTVDKLSWDLPIEFTFHVSKIGEIILKVNGEQIGYTNLDCKDRDISPMEFCSMDIKEAEEFLLDDLHKLNSIFSSFKDKL
;
A
#
# COMPACT_ATOMS: atom_id res chain seq x y z
N MET A 1 -10.60 -2.96 7.37
CA MET A 1 -11.60 -3.61 6.47
C MET A 1 -11.03 -3.73 5.05
N LYS A 2 -11.31 -4.83 4.32
CA LYS A 2 -10.86 -5.05 2.93
C LYS A 2 -11.93 -4.61 1.91
N ASN A 3 -11.51 -3.95 0.83
CA ASN A 3 -12.31 -3.70 -0.37
C ASN A 3 -11.44 -3.96 -1.61
N ASN A 4 -11.94 -4.77 -2.56
CA ASN A 4 -11.16 -5.18 -3.73
C ASN A 4 -10.72 -4.00 -4.60
N TYR A 5 -11.46 -2.89 -4.62
CA TYR A 5 -11.16 -1.71 -5.43
C TYR A 5 -9.95 -0.91 -4.94
N MET A 6 -9.49 -1.14 -3.72
CA MET A 6 -8.23 -0.57 -3.22
C MET A 6 -7.01 -0.97 -4.07
N ILE A 7 -7.11 -2.06 -4.85
CA ILE A 7 -6.06 -2.48 -5.78
C ILE A 7 -5.71 -1.42 -6.83
N PHE A 8 -6.65 -0.53 -7.18
CA PHE A 8 -6.42 0.53 -8.16
C PHE A 8 -5.45 1.61 -7.65
N ALA A 9 -5.18 1.67 -6.34
CA ALA A 9 -4.13 2.50 -5.74
C ALA A 9 -2.80 1.74 -5.53
N SER A 10 -2.65 0.53 -6.08
CA SER A 10 -1.49 -0.33 -5.83
C SER A 10 -0.15 0.30 -6.18
N MET A 11 -0.04 1.13 -7.22
CA MET A 11 1.21 1.84 -7.55
C MET A 11 1.70 2.79 -6.44
N TYR A 12 0.80 3.27 -5.57
CA TYR A 12 1.16 4.10 -4.41
C TYR A 12 1.47 3.27 -3.16
N ARG A 13 1.00 2.02 -3.11
CA ARG A 13 1.05 1.14 -1.94
C ARG A 13 2.04 -0.01 -2.08
N TYR A 14 2.34 -0.40 -3.32
CA TYR A 14 3.28 -1.45 -3.63
C TYR A 14 4.67 -1.03 -3.16
N MET A 15 5.35 -1.95 -2.50
CA MET A 15 6.67 -1.73 -1.92
C MET A 15 7.67 -2.66 -2.60
N GLN A 16 8.93 -2.26 -2.64
CA GLN A 16 10.01 -3.09 -3.16
C GLN A 16 10.07 -4.47 -2.46
N ASP A 17 9.70 -4.56 -1.18
CA ASP A 17 9.65 -5.83 -0.45
C ASP A 17 8.61 -6.82 -0.96
N TYR A 18 7.65 -6.39 -1.80
CA TYR A 18 6.75 -7.32 -2.50
C TYR A 18 7.38 -7.95 -3.74
N ARG A 19 8.64 -7.62 -4.04
CA ARG A 19 9.46 -8.38 -4.98
C ARG A 19 9.91 -9.72 -4.34
N VAL A 20 10.07 -9.76 -3.02
CA VAL A 20 10.29 -10.98 -2.22
C VAL A 20 9.01 -11.81 -2.19
N MET A 21 9.11 -13.13 -2.22
CA MET A 21 7.95 -14.02 -2.15
C MET A 21 7.26 -13.85 -0.79
N ILE A 22 5.99 -13.42 -0.79
CA ILE A 22 5.20 -13.23 0.42
C ILE A 22 3.87 -13.96 0.28
N SER A 23 3.17 -14.12 1.39
CA SER A 23 1.89 -14.80 1.37
C SER A 23 0.78 -14.00 0.71
N LYS A 24 -0.18 -14.73 0.14
CA LYS A 24 -1.39 -14.12 -0.44
C LYS A 24 -2.14 -13.29 0.59
N THR A 25 -2.34 -13.79 1.80
CA THR A 25 -3.07 -13.04 2.85
C THR A 25 -2.38 -11.72 3.20
N ARG A 26 -1.04 -11.72 3.33
CA ARG A 26 -0.31 -10.47 3.59
C ARG A 26 -0.50 -9.49 2.45
N LEU A 27 -0.39 -9.96 1.22
CA LEU A 27 -0.57 -9.12 0.03
C LEU A 27 -1.99 -8.55 -0.05
N GLU A 28 -3.01 -9.36 0.27
CA GLU A 28 -4.40 -8.91 0.36
C GLU A 28 -4.60 -7.87 1.48
N ASN A 29 -4.04 -8.08 2.67
CA ASN A 29 -4.11 -7.09 3.75
C ASN A 29 -3.48 -5.76 3.30
N GLU A 30 -2.33 -5.83 2.62
CA GLU A 30 -1.59 -4.64 2.26
C GLU A 30 -2.14 -3.86 1.07
N LEU A 31 -2.72 -4.54 0.10
CA LEU A 31 -3.21 -3.90 -1.13
C LEU A 31 -4.73 -3.72 -1.14
N LEU A 32 -5.49 -4.51 -0.37
CA LEU A 32 -6.96 -4.45 -0.35
C LEU A 32 -7.53 -3.83 0.92
N SER A 33 -6.76 -3.67 2.00
CA SER A 33 -7.26 -3.01 3.21
C SER A 33 -7.34 -1.51 3.04
N MET A 34 -8.38 -0.87 3.57
CA MET A 34 -8.45 0.59 3.74
C MET A 34 -7.60 1.08 4.92
N GLU A 35 -7.33 0.20 5.88
CA GLU A 35 -6.44 0.45 7.01
C GLU A 35 -5.05 -0.08 6.62
N ILE A 36 -4.06 0.80 6.51
CA ILE A 36 -2.70 0.39 6.14
C ILE A 36 -2.11 -0.35 7.35
N THR A 37 -1.99 -1.66 7.22
CA THR A 37 -1.62 -2.58 8.31
C THR A 37 -0.13 -2.77 8.49
N ASN A 38 0.73 -2.51 7.50
CA ASN A 38 2.17 -2.69 7.68
C ASN A 38 2.96 -1.48 7.19
N ARG A 39 3.15 -0.50 8.08
CA ARG A 39 4.45 0.12 8.41
C ARG A 39 4.29 1.46 9.10
N VAL A 40 5.35 1.82 9.81
CA VAL A 40 5.82 3.04 10.51
C VAL A 40 5.48 4.40 9.86
N THR A 41 4.62 4.47 8.85
CA THR A 41 4.01 5.75 8.44
C THR A 41 2.90 6.05 9.43
N GLY A 42 3.27 6.60 10.59
CA GLY A 42 2.31 7.00 11.61
C GLY A 42 1.22 7.90 11.01
N LYS A 43 0.02 7.89 11.60
CA LYS A 43 -1.13 8.71 11.13
C LYS A 43 -0.73 10.16 10.86
N ALA A 44 0.22 10.71 11.61
CA ALA A 44 0.79 12.04 11.39
C ALA A 44 1.45 12.23 10.01
N MET A 45 2.22 11.25 9.52
CA MET A 45 2.86 11.29 8.19
C MET A 45 1.82 11.15 7.07
N ILE A 46 0.80 10.31 7.25
CA ILE A 46 -0.32 10.21 6.30
C ILE A 46 -1.07 11.55 6.24
N LYS A 47 -1.42 12.15 7.39
CA LYS A 47 -2.02 13.49 7.47
C LYS A 47 -1.16 14.56 6.78
N LYS A 48 0.17 14.52 6.99
CA LYS A 48 1.10 15.46 6.36
C LYS A 48 1.14 15.29 4.84
N GLY A 49 1.15 14.05 4.35
CA GLY A 49 1.11 13.75 2.92
C GLY A 49 -0.21 14.16 2.26
N LEU A 50 -1.35 13.89 2.91
CA LEU A 50 -2.68 14.34 2.46
C LEU A 50 -2.73 15.86 2.36
N LYS A 51 -2.23 16.57 3.37
CA LYS A 51 -2.15 18.03 3.35
C LYS A 51 -1.19 18.57 2.30
N SER A 52 0.02 18.01 2.18
CA SER A 52 1.04 18.56 1.26
C SER A 52 0.70 18.32 -0.20
N ASN A 53 0.06 17.20 -0.52
CA ASN A 53 -0.20 16.81 -1.90
C ASN A 53 -1.57 17.27 -2.40
N TYR A 54 -2.56 17.39 -1.50
CA TYR A 54 -3.96 17.62 -1.85
C TYR A 54 -4.66 18.70 -1.01
N ASP A 55 -3.97 19.33 -0.06
CA ASP A 55 -4.54 20.27 0.93
C ASP A 55 -5.70 19.67 1.77
N ILE A 56 -5.70 18.34 1.94
CA ILE A 56 -6.71 17.63 2.73
C ILE A 56 -6.35 17.67 4.22
N LYS A 57 -7.30 18.12 5.04
CA LYS A 57 -7.15 18.28 6.50
C LYS A 57 -8.28 17.67 7.34
N ASP A 58 -9.35 17.24 6.69
CA ASP A 58 -10.55 16.66 7.30
C ASP A 58 -11.37 15.91 6.23
N GLY A 59 -12.47 15.26 6.62
CA GLY A 59 -13.35 14.53 5.71
C GLY A 59 -13.99 15.42 4.63
N LYS A 60 -14.35 16.66 4.96
CA LYS A 60 -14.97 17.60 4.02
C LYS A 60 -14.01 17.96 2.88
N THR A 61 -12.77 18.29 3.22
CA THR A 61 -11.73 18.59 2.23
C THR A 61 -11.31 17.35 1.44
N ALA A 62 -11.38 16.15 2.03
CA ALA A 62 -11.17 14.90 1.30
C ALA A 62 -12.25 14.68 0.23
N LEU A 63 -13.54 14.81 0.58
CA LEU A 63 -14.65 14.66 -0.36
C LEU A 63 -14.60 15.71 -1.48
N SER A 64 -14.35 16.97 -1.13
CA SER A 64 -14.20 18.05 -2.13
C SER A 64 -13.06 17.76 -3.11
N CYS A 65 -11.92 17.24 -2.62
CA CYS A 65 -10.80 16.88 -3.51
C CYS A 65 -11.16 15.71 -4.44
N ILE A 66 -11.94 14.73 -3.96
CA ILE A 66 -12.42 13.60 -4.77
C ILE A 66 -13.40 14.11 -5.84
N GLU A 67 -14.34 14.97 -5.47
CA GLU A 67 -15.27 15.62 -6.42
C GLU A 67 -14.54 16.44 -7.49
N ASP A 68 -13.51 17.20 -7.09
CA ASP A 68 -12.69 17.98 -8.03
C ASP A 68 -11.95 17.06 -9.01
N LEU A 69 -11.35 15.96 -8.53
CA LEU A 69 -10.70 14.96 -9.37
C LEU A 69 -11.70 14.29 -10.32
N ASP A 70 -12.88 13.94 -9.83
CA ASP A 70 -13.92 13.32 -10.65
C ASP A 70 -14.43 14.28 -11.73
N SER A 71 -14.62 15.56 -11.40
CA SER A 71 -15.09 16.57 -12.35
C SER A 71 -14.17 16.76 -13.57
N ASN A 72 -12.85 16.53 -13.39
CA ASN A 72 -11.87 16.65 -14.47
C ASN A 72 -12.06 15.60 -15.58
N ARG A 73 -12.74 14.47 -15.28
CA ARG A 73 -12.95 13.36 -16.23
C ARG A 73 -13.75 13.75 -17.47
N TYR A 74 -14.51 14.84 -17.41
CA TYR A 74 -15.44 15.23 -18.47
C TYR A 74 -14.84 16.17 -19.53
N VAL A 75 -13.73 16.83 -19.21
CA VAL A 75 -13.11 17.81 -20.13
C VAL A 75 -11.65 17.44 -20.42
N LEU A 76 -10.83 17.30 -19.37
CA LEU A 76 -9.39 17.11 -19.54
C LEU A 76 -9.07 15.74 -20.12
N SER A 77 -9.70 14.68 -19.63
CA SER A 77 -9.41 13.32 -20.10
C SER A 77 -9.84 13.08 -21.55
N PRO A 78 -11.05 13.48 -22.00
CA PRO A 78 -11.44 13.42 -23.41
C PRO A 78 -10.53 14.27 -24.29
N ALA A 79 -10.17 15.48 -23.85
CA ALA A 79 -9.25 16.33 -24.61
C ALA A 79 -7.88 15.64 -24.79
N MET A 80 -7.33 15.02 -23.74
CA MET A 80 -6.07 14.29 -23.84
C MET A 80 -6.18 13.03 -24.71
N SER A 81 -7.31 12.32 -24.67
CA SER A 81 -7.57 11.20 -25.57
C SER A 81 -7.53 11.64 -27.04
N PHE A 82 -8.18 12.76 -27.39
CA PHE A 82 -8.06 13.34 -28.73
C PHE A 82 -6.62 13.75 -29.06
N MET A 83 -5.89 14.37 -28.13
CA MET A 83 -4.50 14.76 -28.38
C MET A 83 -3.60 13.55 -28.68
N ILE A 84 -3.78 12.45 -27.95
CA ILE A 84 -3.06 11.19 -28.19
C ILE A 84 -3.43 10.62 -29.56
N GLN A 85 -4.73 10.55 -29.87
CA GLN A 85 -5.19 10.04 -31.17
C GLN A 85 -4.60 10.85 -32.33
N ILE A 86 -4.69 12.18 -32.27
CA ILE A 86 -4.16 13.07 -33.30
C ILE A 86 -2.65 12.88 -33.43
N TYR A 87 -1.91 12.72 -32.33
CA TYR A 87 -0.48 12.44 -32.39
C TYR A 87 -0.18 11.11 -33.09
N LEU A 88 -0.85 10.03 -32.70
CA LEU A 88 -0.62 8.69 -33.28
C LEU A 88 -0.94 8.63 -34.79
N GLU A 89 -1.91 9.42 -35.26
CA GLU A 89 -2.28 9.48 -36.68
C GLU A 89 -1.41 10.46 -37.50
N HIS A 90 -0.72 11.38 -36.84
CA HIS A 90 0.03 12.48 -37.46
C HIS A 90 1.40 12.71 -36.80
N GLU A 91 2.10 11.65 -36.43
CA GLU A 91 3.31 11.73 -35.60
C GLU A 91 4.37 12.68 -36.19
N GLU A 92 4.69 12.52 -37.47
CA GLU A 92 5.72 13.32 -38.17
C GLU A 92 5.33 14.80 -38.34
N ASN A 93 4.02 15.10 -38.41
CA ASN A 93 3.51 16.43 -38.72
C ASN A 93 2.64 17.03 -37.60
N PHE A 94 2.63 16.44 -36.40
CA PHE A 94 1.75 16.81 -35.29
C PHE A 94 1.85 18.30 -34.93
N VAL A 95 3.08 18.80 -34.82
CA VAL A 95 3.35 20.21 -34.52
C VAL A 95 2.99 21.13 -35.71
N ALA A 96 2.90 20.61 -36.93
CA ALA A 96 2.55 21.38 -38.12
C ALA A 96 1.03 21.59 -38.28
N LEU A 97 0.20 20.74 -37.67
CA LEU A 97 -1.26 20.82 -37.73
C LEU A 97 -1.81 22.19 -37.30
N THR A 98 -3.01 22.48 -37.80
CA THR A 98 -3.73 23.74 -37.53
C THR A 98 -5.02 23.48 -36.77
N SER A 99 -5.49 24.48 -36.03
CA SER A 99 -6.77 24.39 -35.32
C SER A 99 -7.95 24.10 -36.24
N ASN A 100 -7.96 24.59 -37.49
CA ASN A 100 -9.05 24.32 -38.43
C ASN A 100 -9.07 22.84 -38.82
N PHE A 101 -7.90 22.29 -39.20
CA PHE A 101 -7.78 20.88 -39.53
C PHE A 101 -8.24 19.98 -38.39
N VAL A 102 -7.77 20.25 -37.16
CA VAL A 102 -8.16 19.46 -35.98
C VAL A 102 -9.66 19.56 -35.71
N ASN A 103 -10.24 20.75 -35.82
CA ASN A 103 -11.67 20.94 -35.59
C ASN A 103 -12.54 20.18 -36.60
N GLU A 104 -12.17 20.23 -37.88
CA GLU A 104 -12.92 19.61 -38.98
C GLU A 104 -12.84 18.08 -38.98
N ASN A 105 -11.72 17.50 -38.55
CA ASN A 105 -11.47 16.05 -38.67
C ASN A 105 -11.70 15.27 -37.37
N TYR A 106 -11.56 15.89 -36.20
CA TYR A 106 -11.61 15.19 -34.91
C TYR A 106 -12.72 15.70 -33.98
N LEU A 107 -12.98 17.00 -33.96
CA LEU A 107 -13.79 17.66 -32.92
C LEU A 107 -15.22 18.01 -33.36
N SER A 108 -15.81 17.14 -34.19
CA SER A 108 -17.26 17.17 -34.44
C SER A 108 -18.02 16.94 -33.12
N GLU A 109 -19.22 17.50 -33.02
CA GLU A 109 -20.07 17.32 -31.84
C GLU A 109 -20.33 15.84 -31.55
N GLU A 110 -20.68 15.07 -32.59
CA GLU A 110 -20.88 13.62 -32.49
C GLU A 110 -19.65 12.90 -31.94
N ASN A 111 -18.45 13.19 -32.47
CA ASN A 111 -17.22 12.56 -32.00
C ASN A 111 -16.94 12.90 -30.53
N ILE A 112 -17.11 14.16 -30.13
CA ILE A 112 -16.86 14.56 -28.74
C ILE A 112 -17.85 13.87 -27.80
N LEU A 113 -19.15 13.86 -28.14
CA LEU A 113 -20.16 13.19 -27.33
C LEU A 113 -19.91 11.69 -27.22
N ASN A 114 -19.54 11.03 -28.32
CA ASN A 114 -19.20 9.60 -28.32
C ASN A 114 -17.98 9.32 -27.44
N THR A 115 -16.94 10.15 -27.51
CA THR A 115 -15.76 10.03 -26.63
C THR A 115 -16.16 10.23 -25.16
N VAL A 116 -16.91 11.29 -24.85
CA VAL A 116 -17.32 11.64 -23.47
C VAL A 116 -18.22 10.56 -22.85
N GLN A 117 -19.05 9.88 -23.65
CA GLN A 117 -19.85 8.76 -23.16
C GLN A 117 -18.99 7.65 -22.54
N LEU A 118 -17.75 7.42 -23.02
CA LEU A 118 -16.82 6.48 -22.39
C LEU A 118 -16.43 6.91 -20.97
N TYR A 119 -16.36 8.23 -20.73
CA TYR A 119 -16.06 8.81 -19.42
C TYR A 119 -17.31 8.89 -18.52
N ASN A 120 -18.48 8.59 -19.07
CA ASN A 120 -19.75 8.40 -18.37
C ASN A 120 -20.20 6.92 -18.39
N ALA A 121 -19.28 5.97 -18.63
CA ALA A 121 -19.63 4.57 -18.94
C ALA A 121 -20.41 3.83 -17.83
N ALA A 122 -20.37 4.32 -16.58
CA ALA A 122 -21.18 3.78 -15.49
C ALA A 122 -22.63 4.33 -15.46
N GLY A 123 -23.00 5.22 -16.38
CA GLY A 123 -24.32 5.84 -16.43
C GLY A 123 -24.61 6.77 -15.26
N THR A 124 -23.58 7.28 -14.60
CA THR A 124 -23.69 8.03 -13.33
C THR A 124 -24.28 9.42 -13.49
N ILE A 125 -24.21 10.03 -14.69
CA ILE A 125 -24.75 11.37 -14.93
C ILE A 125 -25.64 11.39 -16.18
N GLU A 126 -26.91 11.76 -16.00
CA GLU A 126 -27.75 12.22 -17.10
C GLU A 126 -27.43 13.70 -17.37
N LEU A 127 -26.73 13.97 -18.49
CA LEU A 127 -26.42 15.33 -18.90
C LEU A 127 -27.63 15.97 -19.58
N SER A 128 -28.02 17.16 -19.14
CA SER A 128 -28.99 17.99 -19.86
C SER A 128 -28.42 18.40 -21.23
N GLU A 129 -29.28 18.81 -22.17
CA GLU A 129 -28.82 19.32 -23.47
C GLU A 129 -27.93 20.57 -23.33
N GLU A 130 -28.16 21.41 -22.32
CA GLU A 130 -27.31 22.57 -22.05
C GLU A 130 -25.91 22.13 -21.57
N ASP A 131 -25.85 21.14 -20.68
CA ASP A 131 -24.58 20.60 -20.17
C ASP A 131 -23.80 19.89 -21.26
N LYS A 132 -24.47 19.12 -22.13
CA LYS A 132 -23.84 18.48 -23.30
C LYS A 132 -23.19 19.51 -24.22
N ASN A 133 -23.93 20.57 -24.57
CA ASN A 133 -23.43 21.64 -25.44
C ASN A 133 -22.22 22.35 -24.84
N LYS A 134 -22.29 22.67 -23.54
CA LYS A 134 -21.19 23.29 -22.81
C LYS A 134 -19.95 22.39 -22.79
N LEU A 135 -20.14 21.11 -22.48
CA LEU A 135 -19.04 20.14 -22.40
C LEU A 135 -18.37 19.95 -23.76
N VAL A 136 -19.16 19.84 -24.83
CA VAL A 136 -18.65 19.77 -26.21
C VAL A 136 -17.77 20.98 -26.52
N GLU A 137 -18.23 22.17 -26.17
CA GLU A 137 -17.49 23.41 -26.40
C GLU A 137 -16.24 23.51 -25.53
N ASP A 138 -16.30 23.05 -24.28
CA ASP A 138 -15.14 23.04 -23.37
C ASP A 138 -14.05 22.08 -23.84
N VAL A 139 -14.40 20.84 -24.22
CA VAL A 139 -13.46 19.86 -24.79
C VAL A 139 -12.86 20.40 -26.09
N ARG A 140 -13.70 20.88 -27.02
CA ARG A 140 -13.24 21.46 -28.28
C ARG A 140 -12.25 22.59 -28.03
N ASN A 141 -12.63 23.55 -27.20
CA ASN A 141 -11.77 24.67 -26.86
C ASN A 141 -10.46 24.23 -26.22
N HIS A 142 -10.47 23.23 -25.35
CA HIS A 142 -9.26 22.73 -24.71
C HIS A 142 -8.28 22.19 -25.75
N VAL A 143 -8.74 21.32 -26.66
CA VAL A 143 -7.91 20.74 -27.73
C VAL A 143 -7.44 21.80 -28.72
N SER A 144 -8.36 22.61 -29.27
CA SER A 144 -8.05 23.61 -30.30
C SER A 144 -6.99 24.63 -29.84
N ARG A 145 -6.96 24.97 -28.54
CA ARG A 145 -5.99 25.94 -27.99
C ARG A 145 -4.54 25.53 -28.23
N PHE A 146 -4.21 24.24 -28.19
CA PHE A 146 -2.84 23.75 -28.45
C PHE A 146 -2.38 24.04 -29.88
N PHE A 147 -3.31 24.02 -30.86
CA PHE A 147 -3.02 24.22 -32.28
C PHE A 147 -3.16 25.68 -32.75
N LYS A 148 -3.34 26.64 -31.84
CA LYS A 148 -3.31 28.08 -32.14
C LYS A 148 -1.87 28.58 -32.36
N LYS A 149 -1.71 29.81 -32.86
CA LYS A 149 -0.42 30.38 -33.35
C LYS A 149 0.78 30.25 -32.38
N ARG A 150 0.57 30.13 -31.07
CA ARG A 150 1.65 29.96 -30.07
C ARG A 150 1.89 28.47 -29.77
N LYS A 151 2.65 27.79 -30.64
CA LYS A 151 2.91 26.34 -30.59
C LYS A 151 3.87 25.86 -29.48
N LYS A 152 4.15 26.65 -28.44
CA LYS A 152 5.10 26.25 -27.37
C LYS A 152 4.59 25.04 -26.60
N GLN A 153 3.34 25.10 -26.13
CA GLN A 153 2.69 24.01 -25.39
C GLN A 153 2.55 22.77 -26.27
N LEU A 154 2.17 22.92 -27.55
CA LEU A 154 2.11 21.80 -28.50
C LEU A 154 3.47 21.13 -28.71
N ARG A 155 4.56 21.90 -28.81
CA ARG A 155 5.92 21.34 -28.91
C ARG A 155 6.36 20.62 -27.64
N GLN A 156 5.99 21.14 -26.47
CA GLN A 156 6.25 20.47 -25.20
C GLN A 156 5.50 19.14 -25.11
N LEU A 157 4.22 19.15 -25.48
CA LEU A 157 3.42 17.94 -25.54
C LEU A 157 3.95 16.93 -26.58
N ASN A 158 4.40 17.40 -27.74
CA ASN A 158 5.04 16.54 -28.73
C ASN A 158 6.28 15.83 -28.17
N LYS A 159 7.14 16.56 -27.44
CA LYS A 159 8.30 15.96 -26.78
C LYS A 159 7.89 14.92 -25.74
N PHE A 160 6.85 15.20 -24.97
CA PHE A 160 6.29 14.26 -24.01
C PHE A 160 5.77 13.00 -24.70
N PHE A 161 4.99 13.15 -25.79
CA PHE A 161 4.49 12.02 -26.56
C PHE A 161 5.60 11.20 -27.22
N GLN A 162 6.64 11.84 -27.77
CA GLN A 162 7.82 11.15 -28.28
C GLN A 162 8.57 10.38 -27.17
N GLN A 163 8.65 10.96 -25.97
CA GLN A 163 9.34 10.31 -24.85
C GLN A 163 8.59 9.06 -24.37
N PHE A 164 7.26 9.03 -24.43
CA PHE A 164 6.43 7.93 -23.90
C PHE A 164 5.61 7.24 -24.99
N GLU A 165 6.13 7.20 -26.22
CA GLU A 165 5.41 6.79 -27.42
C GLU A 165 4.78 5.40 -27.29
N SER A 166 5.55 4.42 -26.81
CA SER A 166 5.13 3.03 -26.66
C SER A 166 3.96 2.83 -25.69
N LEU A 167 3.69 3.79 -24.78
CA LEU A 167 2.54 3.77 -23.87
C LEU A 167 1.27 4.38 -24.47
N LEU A 168 1.39 5.27 -25.47
CA LEU A 168 0.27 6.01 -26.04
C LEU A 168 -0.83 5.12 -26.63
N PRO A 169 -0.53 4.02 -27.35
CA PRO A 169 -1.57 3.16 -27.92
C PRO A 169 -2.52 2.57 -26.86
N PHE A 170 -2.00 2.26 -25.66
CA PHE A 170 -2.79 1.72 -24.55
C PHE A 170 -3.74 2.77 -23.97
N ALA A 171 -3.30 4.02 -23.87
CA ALA A 171 -4.06 5.09 -23.23
C ALA A 171 -4.94 5.90 -24.20
N LYS A 172 -4.88 5.65 -25.52
CA LYS A 172 -5.49 6.50 -26.55
C LYS A 172 -6.96 6.87 -26.31
N ASN A 173 -7.77 5.96 -25.77
CA ASN A 173 -9.21 6.15 -25.57
C ASN A 173 -9.57 6.69 -24.18
N VAL A 174 -8.64 6.64 -23.23
CA VAL A 174 -8.87 6.98 -21.81
C VAL A 174 -8.03 8.17 -21.35
N GLY A 175 -7.11 8.65 -22.20
CA GLY A 175 -6.17 9.70 -21.86
C GLY A 175 -5.42 9.39 -20.57
N PHE A 176 -5.36 10.38 -19.68
CA PHE A 176 -4.65 10.29 -18.39
C PHE A 176 -5.57 9.98 -17.21
N LEU A 177 -6.82 9.58 -17.47
CA LEU A 177 -7.86 9.44 -16.45
C LEU A 177 -7.48 8.48 -15.30
N ALA A 178 -6.68 7.44 -15.55
CA ALA A 178 -6.41 6.45 -14.51
C ALA A 178 -5.55 7.03 -13.40
N PHE A 179 -4.78 8.08 -13.70
CA PHE A 179 -4.02 8.81 -12.71
C PHE A 179 -4.93 9.47 -11.66
N ASP A 180 -6.04 10.06 -12.08
CA ASP A 180 -7.02 10.69 -11.19
C ASP A 180 -7.80 9.62 -10.43
N SER A 181 -8.28 8.60 -11.14
CA SER A 181 -8.98 7.46 -10.57
C SER A 181 -8.18 6.76 -9.46
N ALA A 182 -6.90 6.48 -9.70
CA ALA A 182 -6.02 5.86 -8.71
C ALA A 182 -5.80 6.77 -7.49
N ARG A 183 -5.71 8.09 -7.70
CA ARG A 183 -5.56 9.07 -6.60
C ARG A 183 -6.82 9.15 -5.75
N MET A 184 -8.01 9.12 -6.35
CA MET A 184 -9.25 9.10 -5.59
C MET A 184 -9.30 7.88 -4.65
N VAL A 185 -8.99 6.68 -5.15
CA VAL A 185 -8.93 5.45 -4.32
C VAL A 185 -7.89 5.57 -3.21
N ASP A 186 -6.69 6.10 -3.50
CA ASP A 186 -5.63 6.31 -2.50
C ASP A 186 -6.04 7.31 -1.42
N ILE A 187 -6.69 8.42 -1.79
CA ILE A 187 -7.19 9.45 -0.87
C ILE A 187 -8.24 8.86 0.07
N ILE A 188 -9.17 8.05 -0.45
CA ILE A 188 -10.22 7.43 0.37
C ILE A 188 -9.59 6.51 1.43
N GLY A 189 -8.73 5.58 1.00
CA GLY A 189 -8.05 4.68 1.93
C GLY A 189 -7.22 5.41 2.98
N LYS A 190 -6.44 6.43 2.59
CA LYS A 190 -5.67 7.25 3.53
C LYS A 190 -6.55 8.05 4.48
N SER A 191 -7.69 8.55 4.02
CA SER A 191 -8.63 9.33 4.83
C SER A 191 -9.31 8.46 5.89
N VAL A 192 -9.68 7.21 5.56
CA VAL A 192 -10.14 6.22 6.54
C VAL A 192 -9.07 5.97 7.61
N ASN A 193 -7.83 5.73 7.17
CA ASN A 193 -6.72 5.41 8.08
C ASN A 193 -6.50 6.49 9.16
N VAL A 194 -6.62 7.77 8.78
CA VAL A 194 -6.38 8.91 9.70
C VAL A 194 -7.64 9.37 10.43
N GLY A 195 -8.79 8.73 10.21
CA GLY A 195 -10.07 9.08 10.81
C GLY A 195 -10.72 10.35 10.24
N TYR A 196 -10.47 10.66 8.97
CA TYR A 196 -11.16 11.74 8.26
C TYR A 196 -12.45 11.26 7.60
N LEU A 197 -12.52 9.98 7.24
CA LEU A 197 -13.74 9.31 6.76
C LEU A 197 -14.00 8.09 7.64
N GLU A 198 -15.26 7.84 7.94
CA GLU A 198 -15.68 6.59 8.54
C GLU A 198 -15.74 5.49 7.47
N VAL A 199 -15.62 4.24 7.89
CA VAL A 199 -15.57 3.09 6.97
C VAL A 199 -16.90 2.95 6.21
N GLU A 200 -18.00 3.21 6.89
CA GLU A 200 -19.37 3.14 6.38
C GLU A 200 -19.62 4.12 5.22
N ASP A 201 -18.97 5.29 5.25
CA ASP A 201 -19.06 6.30 4.20
C ASP A 201 -18.06 6.02 3.05
N ALA A 202 -16.90 5.45 3.39
CA ALA A 202 -15.84 5.17 2.41
C ALA A 202 -16.16 3.99 1.49
N VAL A 203 -16.88 2.97 1.98
CA VAL A 203 -17.21 1.77 1.21
C VAL A 203 -18.09 2.10 -0.02
N PRO A 204 -19.23 2.80 0.10
CA PRO A 204 -20.03 3.17 -1.06
C PRO A 204 -19.26 4.00 -2.10
N LEU A 205 -18.40 4.91 -1.62
CA LEU A 205 -17.59 5.76 -2.50
C LEU A 205 -16.54 4.96 -3.28
N LEU A 206 -15.86 4.01 -2.62
CA LEU A 206 -14.95 3.08 -3.30
C LEU A 206 -15.68 2.18 -4.28
N ASP A 207 -16.89 1.73 -3.95
CA ASP A 207 -17.67 0.88 -4.83
C ASP A 207 -18.11 1.64 -6.08
N GLU A 208 -18.55 2.89 -5.95
CA GLU A 208 -18.88 3.76 -7.08
C GLU A 208 -17.68 3.96 -8.02
N ILE A 209 -16.56 4.44 -7.47
CA ILE A 209 -15.34 4.71 -8.24
C ILE A 209 -14.75 3.43 -8.82
N GLY A 210 -14.73 2.35 -8.04
CA GLY A 210 -14.22 1.05 -8.46
C GLY A 210 -15.02 0.45 -9.62
N ASN A 211 -16.35 0.51 -9.54
CA ASN A 211 -17.22 0.10 -10.64
C ASN A 211 -16.96 0.94 -11.89
N TYR A 212 -16.84 2.27 -11.74
CA TYR A 212 -16.49 3.16 -12.85
C TYR A 212 -15.18 2.76 -13.54
N ILE A 213 -14.13 2.50 -12.76
CA ILE A 213 -12.83 2.06 -13.27
C ILE A 213 -12.96 0.73 -14.04
N ILE A 214 -13.68 -0.26 -13.49
CA ILE A 214 -13.88 -1.56 -14.16
C ILE A 214 -14.51 -1.40 -15.54
N HIS A 215 -15.55 -0.57 -15.65
CA HIS A 215 -16.26 -0.34 -16.92
C HIS A 215 -15.39 0.41 -17.95
N THR A 216 -14.49 1.27 -17.49
CA THR A 216 -13.68 2.15 -18.34
C THR A 216 -12.49 1.44 -18.99
N TYR A 217 -11.66 0.72 -18.21
CA TYR A 217 -10.33 0.28 -18.71
C TYR A 217 -10.26 -1.15 -19.20
N LYS A 218 -11.17 -2.05 -18.79
CA LYS A 218 -11.27 -3.46 -19.20
C LYS A 218 -10.06 -4.37 -18.91
N ASN A 219 -8.85 -3.84 -18.73
CA ASN A 219 -7.64 -4.58 -18.37
C ASN A 219 -6.59 -3.69 -17.66
N TRP A 220 -5.56 -4.33 -17.11
CA TRP A 220 -4.51 -3.66 -16.34
C TRP A 220 -3.58 -2.82 -17.21
N GLU A 221 -3.29 -3.23 -18.44
CA GLU A 221 -2.37 -2.55 -19.34
C GLU A 221 -2.85 -1.13 -19.66
N ILE A 222 -4.14 -0.99 -20.01
CA ILE A 222 -4.76 0.30 -20.31
C ILE A 222 -4.79 1.18 -19.05
N PHE A 223 -5.18 0.61 -17.90
CA PHE A 223 -5.23 1.34 -16.64
C PHE A 223 -3.85 1.86 -16.21
N LEU A 224 -2.85 0.98 -16.20
CA LEU A 224 -1.49 1.33 -15.77
C LEU A 224 -0.81 2.29 -16.76
N ALA A 225 -0.97 2.12 -18.07
CA ALA A 225 -0.44 3.06 -19.06
C ALA A 225 -1.05 4.46 -18.88
N SER A 226 -2.36 4.55 -18.70
CA SER A 226 -3.06 5.82 -18.44
C SER A 226 -2.57 6.47 -17.13
N ALA A 227 -2.33 5.68 -16.08
CA ALA A 227 -1.85 6.15 -14.79
C ALA A 227 -0.38 6.63 -14.85
N ILE A 228 0.49 5.92 -15.59
CA ILE A 228 1.87 6.34 -15.85
C ILE A 228 1.87 7.66 -16.59
N LEU A 229 1.19 7.74 -17.74
CA LEU A 229 1.19 8.95 -18.56
C LEU A 229 0.66 10.16 -17.80
N GLY A 230 -0.41 10.03 -17.02
CA GLY A 230 -0.92 11.13 -16.20
C GLY A 230 0.06 11.60 -15.13
N LYS A 231 0.72 10.67 -14.44
CA LYS A 231 1.77 10.99 -13.46
C LYS A 231 2.95 11.70 -14.12
N GLN A 232 3.41 11.20 -15.27
CA GLN A 232 4.54 11.78 -15.99
C GLN A 232 4.21 13.16 -16.54
N PHE A 233 2.99 13.34 -17.07
CA PHE A 233 2.53 14.64 -17.55
C PHE A 233 2.49 15.68 -16.43
N MET A 234 1.99 15.30 -15.25
CA MET A 234 2.00 16.17 -14.06
C MET A 234 3.43 16.60 -13.72
N LEU A 235 4.40 15.69 -13.66
CA LEU A 235 5.78 16.00 -13.33
C LEU A 235 6.50 16.83 -14.42
N PHE A 236 6.18 16.55 -15.68
CA PHE A 236 6.75 17.23 -16.85
C PHE A 236 6.34 18.71 -16.90
N ASP A 237 5.10 19.04 -16.54
CA ASP A 237 4.58 20.42 -16.61
C ASP A 237 4.87 21.24 -15.34
N SER A 238 4.85 20.59 -14.17
CA SER A 238 4.78 21.32 -12.88
C SER A 238 6.10 21.45 -12.13
N GLY A 239 7.12 20.62 -12.46
CA GLY A 239 8.39 20.60 -11.72
C GLY A 239 8.24 20.36 -10.21
N VAL A 240 7.09 19.83 -9.79
CA VAL A 240 6.71 19.69 -8.38
C VAL A 240 7.64 18.69 -7.69
N LYS A 241 8.34 19.18 -6.67
CA LYS A 241 9.20 18.37 -5.78
C LYS A 241 8.61 18.39 -4.39
N SER A 242 8.16 17.24 -3.91
CA SER A 242 7.74 17.02 -2.53
C SER A 242 8.29 15.67 -2.09
N PRO A 243 8.74 15.51 -0.83
CA PRO A 243 9.14 14.19 -0.32
C PRO A 243 7.98 13.18 -0.30
N PHE A 244 6.73 13.64 -0.48
CA PHE A 244 5.54 12.80 -0.55
C PHE A 244 5.06 12.53 -1.98
N ILE A 245 5.80 12.98 -3.00
CA ILE A 245 5.48 12.78 -4.41
C ILE A 245 6.57 11.91 -5.01
N LYS A 246 6.20 10.66 -5.36
CA LYS A 246 7.10 9.75 -6.09
C LYS A 246 7.62 10.41 -7.37
N GLY A 247 8.91 10.22 -7.65
CA GLY A 247 9.56 10.71 -8.87
C GLY A 247 9.04 10.02 -10.13
N SER A 248 9.48 10.49 -11.30
CA SER A 248 9.16 9.88 -12.61
C SER A 248 9.59 8.41 -12.63
N ASP A 249 10.88 8.19 -12.39
CA ASP A 249 11.55 6.90 -12.62
C ASP A 249 11.16 5.90 -11.53
N GLU A 250 11.07 6.38 -10.28
CA GLU A 250 10.56 5.62 -9.13
C GLU A 250 9.15 5.08 -9.40
N TYR A 251 8.25 5.91 -9.94
CA TYR A 251 6.87 5.50 -10.19
C TYR A 251 6.75 4.43 -11.29
N ILE A 252 7.55 4.53 -12.36
CA ILE A 252 7.58 3.51 -13.41
C ILE A 252 8.24 2.22 -12.90
N SER A 253 9.36 2.32 -12.17
CA SER A 253 10.01 1.15 -11.54
C SER A 253 9.08 0.43 -10.56
N ASP A 254 8.28 1.15 -9.78
CA ASP A 254 7.29 0.52 -8.88
C ASP A 254 6.21 -0.22 -9.64
N ILE A 255 5.70 0.34 -10.75
CA ILE A 255 4.72 -0.33 -11.60
C ILE A 255 5.35 -1.53 -12.31
N TYR A 256 6.60 -1.42 -12.76
CA TYR A 256 7.36 -2.56 -13.29
C TYR A 256 7.49 -3.67 -12.24
N GLY A 257 7.88 -3.32 -11.01
CA GLY A 257 7.92 -4.25 -9.88
C GLY A 257 6.55 -4.91 -9.62
N LEU A 258 5.46 -4.14 -9.68
CA LEU A 258 4.09 -4.62 -9.51
C LEU A 258 3.69 -5.66 -10.57
N VAL A 259 3.95 -5.40 -11.86
CA VAL A 259 3.55 -6.32 -12.94
C VAL A 259 4.44 -7.55 -13.07
N THR A 260 5.70 -7.45 -12.62
CA THR A 260 6.69 -8.53 -12.69
C THR A 260 6.85 -9.32 -11.40
N SER A 261 6.19 -8.89 -10.31
CA SER A 261 6.30 -9.52 -9.00
C SER A 261 5.95 -11.01 -9.05
N PRO A 262 6.76 -11.89 -8.43
CA PRO A 262 6.43 -13.31 -8.34
C PRO A 262 5.12 -13.56 -7.57
N ASN A 263 4.70 -12.61 -6.73
CA ASN A 263 3.47 -12.71 -5.94
C ASN A 263 2.20 -12.39 -6.73
N LYS A 264 2.32 -11.90 -7.97
CA LYS A 264 1.20 -11.52 -8.84
C LYS A 264 0.16 -10.62 -8.14
N PRO A 265 0.59 -9.47 -7.59
CA PRO A 265 -0.23 -8.59 -6.74
C PRO A 265 -1.52 -8.13 -7.38
N LEU A 266 -1.52 -7.86 -8.69
CA LEU A 266 -2.72 -7.41 -9.40
C LEU A 266 -3.84 -8.46 -9.41
N LEU A 267 -3.50 -9.75 -9.31
CA LEU A 267 -4.47 -10.85 -9.35
C LEU A 267 -5.21 -11.06 -8.02
N ILE A 268 -4.74 -10.49 -6.91
CA ILE A 268 -5.36 -10.74 -5.59
C ILE A 268 -6.81 -10.23 -5.51
N SER A 269 -7.13 -9.19 -6.27
CA SER A 269 -8.45 -8.58 -6.31
C SER A 269 -9.45 -9.38 -7.15
N GLY A 270 -8.97 -10.31 -7.99
CA GLY A 270 -9.75 -10.98 -9.01
C GLY A 270 -10.11 -10.11 -10.22
N ILE A 271 -9.70 -8.83 -10.24
CA ILE A 271 -10.02 -7.88 -11.31
C ILE A 271 -9.06 -8.09 -12.49
N TRP A 272 -9.64 -8.20 -13.69
CA TRP A 272 -8.94 -8.34 -14.98
C TRP A 272 -7.84 -9.40 -14.98
N GLY A 273 -8.12 -10.59 -14.42
CA GLY A 273 -7.14 -11.68 -14.33
C GLY A 273 -6.64 -12.24 -15.67
N ASN A 274 -7.27 -11.84 -16.77
CA ASN A 274 -6.91 -12.16 -18.16
C ASN A 274 -6.01 -11.11 -18.83
N SER A 275 -5.54 -10.10 -18.09
CA SER A 275 -4.62 -9.06 -18.60
C SER A 275 -3.31 -9.66 -19.12
N ASN A 276 -2.80 -9.16 -20.24
CA ASN A 276 -1.52 -9.56 -20.84
C ASN A 276 -0.37 -8.68 -20.32
N LEU A 277 0.03 -8.94 -19.07
CA LEU A 277 1.12 -8.20 -18.44
C LEU A 277 2.51 -8.48 -19.07
N VAL A 278 2.67 -9.55 -19.85
CA VAL A 278 3.95 -9.91 -20.48
C VAL A 278 4.35 -8.90 -21.55
N GLU A 279 3.41 -8.54 -22.42
CA GLU A 279 3.66 -7.54 -23.47
C GLU A 279 3.84 -6.15 -22.85
N PHE A 280 2.99 -5.79 -21.89
CA PHE A 280 3.10 -4.52 -21.19
C PHE A 280 4.43 -4.38 -20.43
N THR A 281 4.94 -5.46 -19.85
CA THR A 281 6.27 -5.47 -19.20
C THR A 281 7.36 -5.03 -20.17
N LYS A 282 7.36 -5.54 -21.42
CA LYS A 282 8.36 -5.15 -22.43
C LYS A 282 8.29 -3.68 -22.78
N VAL A 283 7.08 -3.10 -22.82
CA VAL A 283 6.89 -1.67 -23.05
C VAL A 283 7.50 -0.86 -21.90
N LEU A 284 7.33 -1.32 -20.65
CA LEU A 284 7.92 -0.64 -19.49
C LEU A 284 9.45 -0.71 -19.45
N GLU A 285 10.06 -1.75 -20.02
CA GLU A 285 11.51 -1.94 -20.08
C GLU A 285 12.23 -0.81 -20.83
N GLU A 286 11.53 -0.07 -21.69
CA GLU A 286 12.07 1.11 -22.38
C GLU A 286 12.29 2.33 -21.46
N TYR A 287 11.69 2.32 -20.27
CA TYR A 287 11.63 3.48 -19.37
C TYR A 287 12.30 3.25 -18.02
N ILE A 288 12.97 2.12 -17.83
CA ILE A 288 13.66 1.74 -16.59
C ILE A 288 15.12 1.39 -16.86
N ASP A 289 15.93 1.46 -15.80
CA ASP A 289 17.29 0.90 -15.83
C ASP A 289 17.21 -0.62 -15.65
N ILE A 290 17.41 -1.35 -16.74
CA ILE A 290 17.33 -2.83 -16.75
C ILE A 290 18.47 -3.46 -15.94
N ASP A 291 19.65 -2.84 -15.91
CA ASP A 291 20.79 -3.40 -15.17
C ASP A 291 20.53 -3.28 -13.66
N GLU A 292 20.01 -2.14 -13.20
CA GLU A 292 19.59 -1.95 -11.81
C GLU A 292 18.47 -2.93 -11.43
N GLU A 293 17.47 -3.11 -12.30
CA GLU A 293 16.36 -4.04 -12.07
C GLU A 293 16.80 -5.51 -12.05
N LEU A 294 17.75 -5.91 -12.90
CA LEU A 294 18.34 -7.25 -12.87
C LEU A 294 19.14 -7.49 -11.58
N GLN A 295 19.88 -6.49 -11.10
CA GLN A 295 20.59 -6.58 -9.83
C GLN A 295 19.61 -6.79 -8.66
N LEU A 296 18.56 -5.96 -8.59
CA LEU A 296 17.52 -6.07 -7.56
C LEU A 296 16.87 -7.45 -7.57
N ARG A 297 16.53 -7.99 -8.74
CA ARG A 297 15.95 -9.35 -8.86
C ARG A 297 16.89 -10.43 -8.34
N ASN A 298 18.18 -10.36 -8.68
CA ASN A 298 19.18 -11.31 -8.22
C ASN A 298 19.36 -11.27 -6.69
N GLU A 299 19.31 -10.08 -6.08
CA GLU A 299 19.38 -9.91 -4.62
C GLU A 299 18.15 -10.50 -3.93
N VAL A 300 16.96 -10.22 -4.46
CA VAL A 300 15.68 -10.75 -3.98
C VAL A 300 15.61 -12.27 -4.10
N GLU A 301 16.09 -12.86 -5.19
CA GLU A 301 16.11 -14.32 -5.37
C GLU A 301 17.01 -15.02 -4.36
N LYS A 302 18.22 -14.46 -4.12
CA LYS A 302 19.14 -14.96 -3.10
C LYS A 302 18.52 -14.87 -1.70
N PHE A 303 17.85 -13.76 -1.41
CA PHE A 303 17.13 -13.56 -0.16
C PHE A 303 16.00 -14.58 0.03
N ASN A 304 15.15 -14.76 -0.99
CA ASN A 304 14.04 -15.72 -0.98
C ASN A 304 14.53 -17.13 -0.72
N THR A 305 15.57 -17.57 -1.43
CA THR A 305 16.17 -18.90 -1.27
C THR A 305 16.64 -19.11 0.17
N LEU A 306 17.33 -18.12 0.73
CA LEU A 306 17.86 -18.20 2.10
C LEU A 306 16.76 -18.19 3.17
N ARG A 307 15.71 -17.38 2.97
CA ARG A 307 14.54 -17.30 3.85
C ARG A 307 13.74 -18.59 3.81
N GLU A 308 13.45 -19.11 2.62
CA GLU A 308 12.74 -20.37 2.43
C GLU A 308 13.52 -21.53 3.07
N GLU A 309 14.83 -21.64 2.83
CA GLU A 309 15.66 -22.65 3.49
C GLU A 309 15.58 -22.56 5.03
N THR A 310 15.60 -21.34 5.58
CA THR A 310 15.56 -21.12 7.03
C THR A 310 14.20 -21.55 7.60
N ILE A 311 13.11 -21.18 6.93
CA ILE A 311 11.74 -21.55 7.31
C ILE A 311 11.54 -23.07 7.21
N ILE A 312 11.93 -23.69 6.09
CA ILE A 312 11.81 -25.14 5.87
C ILE A 312 12.63 -25.91 6.92
N LYS A 313 13.88 -25.52 7.16
CA LYS A 313 14.73 -26.14 8.18
C LYS A 313 14.15 -25.99 9.59
N GLY A 314 13.28 -25.00 9.82
CA GLY A 314 12.50 -24.79 11.05
C GLY A 314 11.19 -25.57 11.17
N GLY A 315 10.85 -26.42 10.19
CA GLY A 315 9.55 -27.13 10.14
C GLY A 315 8.39 -26.25 9.66
N GLY A 316 8.72 -25.07 9.13
CA GLY A 316 7.80 -24.10 8.56
C GLY A 316 7.61 -24.24 7.05
N SER A 317 6.82 -23.34 6.48
CA SER A 317 6.72 -23.03 5.06
C SER A 317 6.39 -21.54 4.92
N LEU A 318 6.51 -20.97 3.72
CA LEU A 318 6.06 -19.59 3.47
C LEU A 318 4.57 -19.40 3.83
N ASP A 319 3.75 -20.43 3.64
CA ASP A 319 2.34 -20.43 4.08
C ASP A 319 2.21 -20.40 5.60
N LYS A 320 3.04 -21.15 6.35
CA LYS A 320 3.02 -21.08 7.81
C LYS A 320 3.49 -19.73 8.34
N GLU A 321 4.46 -19.11 7.67
CA GLU A 321 4.88 -17.74 7.99
C GLU A 321 3.75 -16.73 7.73
N ALA A 322 3.00 -16.90 6.64
CA ALA A 322 1.77 -16.15 6.39
C ALA A 322 0.82 -16.21 7.59
N GLN A 323 0.51 -17.44 8.00
CA GLN A 323 -0.44 -17.73 9.05
C GLN A 323 0.04 -17.19 10.39
N ALA A 324 1.34 -17.29 10.67
CA ALA A 324 1.94 -16.74 11.88
C ALA A 324 1.82 -15.21 11.95
N ILE A 325 2.09 -14.52 10.84
CA ILE A 325 1.94 -13.06 10.72
C ILE A 325 0.48 -12.66 10.89
N GLU A 326 -0.43 -13.32 10.17
CA GLU A 326 -1.87 -13.04 10.22
C GLU A 326 -2.44 -13.24 11.61
N LEU A 327 -2.08 -14.35 12.25
CA LEU A 327 -2.50 -14.65 13.62
C LEU A 327 -1.99 -13.60 14.61
N PHE A 328 -0.74 -13.17 14.50
CA PHE A 328 -0.21 -12.11 15.36
C PHE A 328 -0.90 -10.75 15.10
N GLU A 329 -1.20 -10.43 13.85
CA GLU A 329 -1.94 -9.23 13.45
C GLU A 329 -3.34 -9.19 14.07
N GLU A 330 -4.06 -10.32 14.00
CA GLU A 330 -5.42 -10.48 14.52
C GLU A 330 -5.48 -10.46 16.05
N LEU A 331 -4.57 -11.19 16.70
CA LEU A 331 -4.54 -11.31 18.15
C LEU A 331 -4.04 -10.04 18.82
N PHE A 332 -3.01 -9.39 18.25
CA PHE A 332 -2.29 -8.30 18.90
C PHE A 332 -2.29 -6.99 18.11
N LEU A 333 -1.63 -6.93 16.95
CA LEU A 333 -1.22 -5.63 16.37
C LEU A 333 -2.38 -4.72 16.01
N ARG A 334 -3.45 -5.24 15.40
CA ARG A 334 -4.63 -4.43 15.05
C ARG A 334 -5.19 -3.73 16.28
N LYS A 335 -5.42 -4.48 17.38
CA LYS A 335 -5.94 -3.90 18.62
C LYS A 335 -4.94 -2.95 19.28
N ALA A 336 -3.65 -3.31 19.25
CA ALA A 336 -2.59 -2.46 19.78
C ALA A 336 -2.52 -1.11 19.05
N ARG A 337 -2.72 -1.08 17.72
CA ARG A 337 -2.76 0.16 16.94
C ARG A 337 -4.00 1.01 17.26
N GLU A 338 -5.16 0.39 17.41
CA GLU A 338 -6.40 1.08 17.79
C GLU A 338 -6.26 1.80 19.13
N ILE A 339 -5.60 1.18 20.11
CA ILE A 339 -5.51 1.72 21.49
C ILE A 339 -4.17 2.42 21.79
N GLY A 340 -3.30 2.57 20.79
CA GLY A 340 -2.08 3.39 20.86
C GLY A 340 -0.86 2.73 21.51
N VAL A 341 -0.78 1.39 21.54
CA VAL A 341 0.31 0.62 22.18
C VAL A 341 1.08 -0.29 21.21
N ALA A 342 0.86 -0.16 19.90
CA ALA A 342 1.57 -0.97 18.89
C ALA A 342 3.08 -0.68 18.83
N SER A 343 3.51 0.53 19.16
CA SER A 343 4.92 0.95 19.11
C SER A 343 5.84 0.02 19.92
N TYR A 344 5.34 -0.60 20.99
CA TYR A 344 6.06 -1.59 21.79
C TYR A 344 6.48 -2.85 21.03
N PHE A 345 5.88 -3.15 19.88
CA PHE A 345 6.31 -4.24 19.00
C PHE A 345 6.81 -3.74 17.63
N GLU A 346 6.65 -2.46 17.33
CA GLU A 346 7.18 -1.83 16.11
C GLU A 346 8.58 -1.22 16.31
N VAL A 347 9.14 -1.25 17.53
CA VAL A 347 10.57 -1.00 17.77
C VAL A 347 11.46 -2.06 17.12
N SER A 348 12.71 -1.68 16.87
CA SER A 348 13.74 -2.56 16.29
C SER A 348 13.76 -3.93 17.01
N PRO A 349 13.75 -5.06 16.28
CA PRO A 349 13.83 -6.38 16.90
C PRO A 349 15.06 -6.56 17.80
N ILE A 350 16.16 -5.85 17.55
CA ILE A 350 17.39 -5.90 18.35
C ILE A 350 17.17 -5.34 19.78
N SER A 351 16.22 -4.41 19.95
CA SER A 351 15.95 -3.79 21.25
C SER A 351 14.93 -4.56 22.09
N ARG A 352 14.40 -5.69 21.62
CA ARG A 352 13.45 -6.55 22.36
C ARG A 352 13.85 -8.01 22.29
N ASN A 353 13.27 -8.85 23.14
CA ASN A 353 13.48 -10.30 23.11
C ASN A 353 12.18 -11.10 22.87
N MET A 354 11.09 -10.38 22.62
CA MET A 354 9.84 -10.90 22.10
C MET A 354 9.91 -10.74 20.60
N HIS A 355 9.84 -11.83 19.84
CA HIS A 355 9.99 -11.84 18.39
C HIS A 355 8.80 -12.50 17.70
N THR A 356 8.50 -12.08 16.49
CA THR A 356 7.37 -12.58 15.69
C THR A 356 7.84 -12.86 14.27
N ALA A 357 7.03 -13.56 13.47
CA ALA A 357 7.34 -13.79 12.06
C ALA A 357 7.46 -12.49 11.24
N LEU A 358 6.94 -11.35 11.72
CA LEU A 358 7.15 -10.04 11.10
C LEU A 358 8.59 -9.57 11.16
N ASP A 359 9.33 -9.99 12.18
CA ASP A 359 10.72 -9.56 12.37
C ASP A 359 11.61 -10.15 11.30
N ASP A 360 11.28 -11.34 10.79
CA ASP A 360 12.09 -12.04 9.81
C ASP A 360 11.83 -11.56 8.36
N LEU A 361 10.97 -10.55 8.17
CA LEU A 361 10.61 -10.04 6.85
C LEU A 361 11.73 -9.28 6.15
N ASP A 362 12.68 -8.73 6.90
CA ASP A 362 13.91 -8.13 6.39
C ASP A 362 15.06 -9.16 6.27
N GLY A 363 14.75 -10.46 6.48
CA GLY A 363 15.70 -11.57 6.47
C GLY A 363 16.55 -11.68 7.72
N SER A 364 16.29 -10.83 8.72
CA SER A 364 16.77 -11.07 10.06
C SER A 364 16.17 -12.39 10.57
N ARG A 365 16.96 -13.16 11.32
CA ARG A 365 16.62 -14.55 11.66
C ARG A 365 16.25 -14.66 13.13
N TRP A 366 15.34 -13.81 13.59
CA TRP A 366 14.98 -13.73 15.01
C TRP A 366 13.96 -14.79 15.40
N PHE A 367 12.95 -15.03 14.56
CA PHE A 367 11.82 -15.89 14.88
C PHE A 367 12.05 -17.34 14.43
N TRP A 368 12.09 -17.62 13.13
CA TRP A 368 12.11 -18.98 12.61
C TRP A 368 13.37 -19.75 12.99
N HIS A 369 14.53 -19.09 12.98
CA HIS A 369 15.77 -19.69 13.45
C HIS A 369 15.72 -20.03 14.94
N SER A 370 15.10 -19.18 15.76
CA SER A 370 14.92 -19.45 17.19
C SER A 370 13.99 -20.64 17.43
N ILE A 371 12.85 -20.68 16.74
CA ILE A 371 11.90 -21.81 16.77
C ILE A 371 12.60 -23.12 16.39
N GLN A 372 13.38 -23.10 15.30
CA GLN A 372 14.14 -24.25 14.85
C GLN A 372 15.11 -24.77 15.93
N SER A 373 15.84 -23.86 16.59
CA SER A 373 16.85 -24.21 17.58
C SER A 373 16.29 -24.99 18.78
N LEU A 374 14.98 -24.93 18.99
CA LEU A 374 14.28 -25.60 20.09
C LEU A 374 13.85 -27.04 19.74
N LYS A 375 13.83 -27.39 18.44
CA LYS A 375 13.40 -28.72 17.95
C LYS A 375 12.03 -29.15 18.48
N ILE A 376 11.08 -28.22 18.51
CA ILE A 376 9.68 -28.50 18.92
C ILE A 376 8.96 -29.18 17.76
N SER A 377 8.22 -30.25 18.05
CA SER A 377 7.29 -30.87 17.11
C SER A 377 5.90 -30.29 17.33
N PHE A 378 5.48 -29.40 16.44
CA PHE A 378 4.14 -28.82 16.45
C PHE A 378 3.10 -29.81 15.90
N GLU A 379 1.89 -29.74 16.43
CA GLU A 379 0.75 -30.51 15.92
C GLU A 379 0.32 -30.04 14.52
N GLU A 380 -0.47 -30.86 13.83
CA GLU A 380 -1.06 -30.46 12.56
C GLU A 380 -1.93 -29.20 12.74
N GLY A 381 -1.73 -28.20 11.89
CA GLY A 381 -2.42 -26.90 11.98
C GLY A 381 -1.99 -26.02 13.16
N GLU A 382 -0.95 -26.39 13.91
CA GLU A 382 -0.40 -25.55 14.97
C GLU A 382 0.63 -24.55 14.42
N ILE A 383 0.37 -23.27 14.69
CA ILE A 383 1.09 -22.13 14.12
C ILE A 383 1.70 -21.31 15.26
N PRO A 384 3.05 -21.22 15.36
CA PRO A 384 3.70 -20.32 16.31
C PRO A 384 3.56 -18.87 15.83
N PHE A 385 3.21 -17.95 16.72
CA PHE A 385 3.02 -16.53 16.37
C PHE A 385 3.86 -15.56 17.22
N LEU A 386 4.31 -15.99 18.40
CA LEU A 386 5.16 -15.17 19.28
C LEU A 386 6.23 -16.04 19.94
N TYR A 387 7.48 -15.61 19.82
CA TYR A 387 8.65 -16.24 20.42
C TYR A 387 9.21 -15.33 21.49
N THR A 388 9.57 -15.90 22.63
CA THR A 388 10.42 -15.27 23.64
C THR A 388 11.53 -16.23 23.99
N LYS A 389 12.63 -15.75 24.58
CA LYS A 389 13.72 -16.64 25.03
C LYS A 389 13.27 -17.72 26.03
N ALA A 390 12.13 -17.53 26.70
CA ALA A 390 11.56 -18.44 27.69
C ALA A 390 10.35 -19.25 27.19
N MET A 391 9.61 -18.78 26.18
CA MET A 391 8.36 -19.40 25.73
C MET A 391 8.12 -19.23 24.22
N VAL A 392 7.43 -20.20 23.61
CA VAL A 392 6.81 -20.08 22.29
C VAL A 392 5.30 -20.12 22.44
N PHE A 393 4.61 -19.15 21.86
CA PHE A 393 3.15 -19.11 21.80
C PHE A 393 2.68 -19.57 20.43
N THR A 394 1.71 -20.48 20.42
CA THR A 394 1.03 -20.98 19.21
C THR A 394 -0.47 -20.80 19.35
N ASN A 395 -1.21 -20.95 18.25
CA ASN A 395 -2.68 -20.99 18.29
C ASN A 395 -3.27 -22.13 19.13
N LYS A 396 -2.49 -23.15 19.49
CA LYS A 396 -3.00 -24.29 20.27
C LYS A 396 -2.41 -24.38 21.68
N ASN A 397 -1.16 -23.97 21.88
CA ASN A 397 -0.43 -24.18 23.12
C ASN A 397 0.63 -23.10 23.37
N ILE A 398 1.13 -23.08 24.61
CA ILE A 398 2.34 -22.36 24.98
C ILE A 398 3.43 -23.39 25.32
N TYR A 399 4.59 -23.27 24.69
CA TYR A 399 5.75 -24.12 24.95
C TYR A 399 6.76 -23.38 25.81
N LYS A 400 6.92 -23.82 27.07
CA LYS A 400 7.89 -23.27 28.02
C LYS A 400 9.26 -23.89 27.85
N ILE A 401 10.27 -23.06 27.67
CA ILE A 401 11.66 -23.45 27.40
C ILE A 401 12.44 -23.46 28.71
N LYS A 402 12.82 -24.64 29.18
CA LYS A 402 13.66 -24.83 30.37
C LYS A 402 15.11 -25.12 29.97
N LYS A 403 16.04 -24.29 30.43
CA LYS A 403 17.48 -24.59 30.31
C LYS A 403 17.90 -25.50 31.46
N ARG A 404 18.42 -26.69 31.14
CA ARG A 404 19.15 -27.56 32.07
C ARG A 404 20.62 -27.60 31.65
N LEU A 405 21.52 -28.00 32.56
CA LEU A 405 22.93 -28.23 32.20
C LEU A 405 22.99 -29.18 30.99
N PHE A 406 23.57 -28.69 29.89
CA PHE A 406 23.79 -29.38 28.62
C PHE A 406 22.56 -29.74 27.76
N ARG A 407 21.31 -29.45 28.19
CA ARG A 407 20.10 -29.70 27.39
C ARG A 407 19.01 -28.64 27.60
N LYS A 408 18.28 -28.29 26.55
CA LYS A 408 17.00 -27.57 26.66
C LYS A 408 15.87 -28.60 26.71
N THR A 409 14.92 -28.44 27.62
CA THR A 409 13.66 -29.18 27.64
C THR A 409 12.51 -28.22 27.37
N VAL A 410 11.48 -28.70 26.70
CA VAL A 410 10.30 -27.90 26.37
C VAL A 410 9.09 -28.55 27.02
N ASP A 411 8.39 -27.79 27.86
CA ASP A 411 7.15 -28.23 28.49
C ASP A 411 5.96 -27.58 27.78
N LYS A 412 4.90 -28.34 27.54
CA LYS A 412 3.69 -27.87 26.88
C LYS A 412 2.67 -27.40 27.92
N LEU A 413 2.10 -26.21 27.72
CA LEU A 413 1.02 -25.61 28.52
C LEU A 413 -0.18 -25.40 27.59
N SER A 414 -1.37 -25.88 27.98
CA SER A 414 -2.61 -25.61 27.23
C SER A 414 -3.14 -24.22 27.55
N TRP A 415 -3.74 -23.56 26.54
CA TRP A 415 -4.53 -22.33 26.72
C TRP A 415 -5.72 -22.51 27.66
N ASP A 416 -6.24 -23.73 27.81
CA ASP A 416 -7.34 -24.04 28.72
C ASP A 416 -6.99 -23.81 30.19
N LEU A 417 -5.70 -23.90 30.54
CA LEU A 417 -5.24 -23.67 31.90
C LEU A 417 -5.35 -22.18 32.30
N PRO A 418 -5.43 -21.86 33.59
CA PRO A 418 -5.31 -20.48 34.06
C PRO A 418 -3.92 -19.92 33.67
N ILE A 419 -3.93 -18.88 32.84
CA ILE A 419 -2.73 -18.16 32.39
C ILE A 419 -2.95 -16.69 32.73
N GLU A 420 -2.06 -16.14 33.55
CA GLU A 420 -2.05 -14.74 33.96
C GLU A 420 -0.92 -14.01 33.23
N PHE A 421 -1.26 -12.94 32.50
CA PHE A 421 -0.32 -12.04 31.86
C PHE A 421 -0.21 -10.76 32.67
N THR A 422 1.02 -10.34 32.98
CA THR A 422 1.27 -9.06 33.66
C THR A 422 2.45 -8.33 33.03
N PHE A 423 2.26 -7.05 32.73
CA PHE A 423 3.30 -6.13 32.28
C PHE A 423 3.76 -5.19 33.41
N HIS A 424 5.08 -4.99 33.51
CA HIS A 424 5.71 -4.10 34.51
C HIS A 424 6.90 -3.35 33.91
N VAL A 425 7.31 -2.26 34.56
CA VAL A 425 8.52 -1.52 34.16
C VAL A 425 9.74 -2.03 34.93
N SER A 426 10.86 -2.19 34.23
CA SER A 426 12.14 -2.56 34.83
C SER A 426 12.92 -1.31 35.27
N LYS A 427 13.95 -1.51 36.11
CA LYS A 427 14.85 -0.43 36.55
C LYS A 427 15.60 0.28 35.44
N ILE A 428 15.69 -0.33 34.26
CA ILE A 428 16.40 0.22 33.10
C ILE A 428 15.41 0.67 32.00
N GLY A 429 14.13 0.84 32.34
CA GLY A 429 13.11 1.33 31.43
C GLY A 429 12.56 0.29 30.44
N GLU A 430 12.83 -1.00 30.67
CA GLU A 430 12.23 -2.06 29.85
C GLU A 430 10.79 -2.36 30.32
N ILE A 431 9.94 -2.73 29.40
CA ILE A 431 8.58 -3.21 29.70
C ILE A 431 8.61 -4.73 29.67
N ILE A 432 8.50 -5.32 30.85
CA ILE A 432 8.65 -6.74 31.12
C ILE A 432 7.31 -7.44 31.03
N LEU A 433 7.23 -8.49 30.21
CA LEU A 433 6.11 -9.43 30.20
C LEU A 433 6.39 -10.60 31.15
N LYS A 434 5.45 -10.87 32.05
CA LYS A 434 5.42 -12.08 32.86
C LYS A 434 4.20 -12.94 32.54
N VAL A 435 4.39 -14.25 32.66
CA VAL A 435 3.34 -15.27 32.56
C VAL A 435 3.34 -16.10 33.84
N ASN A 436 2.21 -16.14 34.55
CA ASN A 436 2.07 -16.80 35.84
C ASN A 436 3.19 -16.40 36.82
N GLY A 437 3.52 -15.10 36.86
CA GLY A 437 4.55 -14.51 37.72
C GLY A 437 6.01 -14.68 37.25
N GLU A 438 6.28 -15.47 36.21
CA GLU A 438 7.62 -15.65 35.65
C GLU A 438 7.88 -14.69 34.50
N GLN A 439 9.01 -13.96 34.52
CA GLN A 439 9.43 -13.11 33.42
C GLN A 439 9.80 -13.95 32.20
N ILE A 440 9.14 -13.65 31.07
CA ILE A 440 9.35 -14.40 29.82
C ILE A 440 9.94 -13.55 28.71
N GLY A 441 9.69 -12.24 28.72
CA GLY A 441 10.11 -11.34 27.67
C GLY A 441 10.12 -9.88 28.12
N TYR A 442 10.68 -9.03 27.26
CA TYR A 442 10.68 -7.60 27.41
C TYR A 442 10.68 -6.90 26.05
N THR A 443 10.22 -5.66 26.07
CA THR A 443 10.38 -4.68 25.00
C THR A 443 10.81 -3.34 25.58
N ASN A 444 11.13 -2.38 24.72
CA ASN A 444 11.54 -1.04 25.10
C ASN A 444 10.49 -0.01 24.70
N LEU A 445 10.38 1.05 25.49
CA LEU A 445 9.57 2.22 25.19
C LEU A 445 10.15 2.98 23.99
N ASP A 446 9.34 3.21 22.95
CA ASP A 446 9.67 4.24 21.96
C ASP A 446 9.20 5.60 22.47
N CYS A 447 10.17 6.45 22.80
CA CYS A 447 9.92 7.80 23.31
C CYS A 447 9.61 8.81 22.20
N LYS A 448 9.74 8.45 20.91
CA LYS A 448 9.59 9.41 19.78
C LYS A 448 8.20 10.02 19.68
N ASP A 449 7.17 9.28 20.05
CA ASP A 449 5.78 9.72 20.00
C ASP A 449 5.29 10.21 21.38
N ARG A 450 6.22 10.51 22.30
CA ARG A 450 5.91 10.96 23.66
C ARG A 450 6.60 12.26 23.98
N ASP A 451 5.97 13.06 24.83
CA ASP A 451 6.55 14.28 25.40
C ASP A 451 7.56 13.96 26.52
N ILE A 452 8.42 12.96 26.31
CA ILE A 452 9.51 12.59 27.23
C ILE A 452 10.71 12.10 26.43
N SER A 453 11.92 12.50 26.83
CA SER A 453 13.14 11.95 26.25
C SER A 453 13.51 10.59 26.88
N PRO A 454 14.25 9.73 26.17
CA PRO A 454 14.75 8.47 26.74
C PRO A 454 15.56 8.68 28.03
N MET A 455 16.30 9.79 28.13
CA MET A 455 17.12 10.09 29.29
C MET A 455 16.26 10.50 30.50
N GLU A 456 15.21 11.29 30.28
CA GLU A 456 14.23 11.64 31.32
C GLU A 456 13.50 10.40 31.82
N PHE A 457 13.02 9.54 30.91
CA PHE A 457 12.34 8.31 31.30
C PHE A 457 13.25 7.37 32.10
N CYS A 458 14.51 7.18 31.65
CA CYS A 458 15.49 6.36 32.39
C CYS A 458 15.91 6.96 33.74
N SER A 459 15.62 8.24 34.00
CA SER A 459 15.92 8.90 35.27
C SER A 459 14.79 8.78 36.31
N MET A 460 13.59 8.41 35.87
CA MET A 460 12.44 8.13 36.76
C MET A 460 12.76 6.95 37.67
N ASP A 461 12.27 7.01 38.91
CA ASP A 461 12.24 5.80 39.73
C ASP A 461 11.17 4.81 39.20
N ILE A 462 11.21 3.56 39.67
CA ILE A 462 10.30 2.52 39.14
C ILE A 462 8.83 2.90 39.34
N LYS A 463 8.47 3.53 40.47
CA LYS A 463 7.08 3.86 40.75
C LYS A 463 6.61 4.98 39.83
N GLU A 464 7.44 5.99 39.65
CA GLU A 464 7.17 7.08 38.72
C GLU A 464 7.04 6.57 37.27
N ALA A 465 7.93 5.66 36.85
CA ALA A 465 7.86 5.06 35.52
C ALA A 465 6.63 4.14 35.33
N GLU A 466 6.24 3.38 36.37
CA GLU A 466 5.01 2.57 36.37
C GLU A 466 3.76 3.44 36.33
N GLU A 467 3.71 4.54 37.09
CA GLU A 467 2.61 5.50 37.06
C GLU A 467 2.50 6.19 35.69
N PHE A 468 3.64 6.56 35.10
CA PHE A 468 3.70 7.16 33.76
C PHE A 468 3.16 6.23 32.67
N LEU A 469 3.42 4.92 32.79
CA LEU A 469 3.00 3.91 31.81
C LEU A 469 1.73 3.15 32.19
N LEU A 470 1.05 3.51 33.28
CA LEU A 470 -0.01 2.70 33.88
C LEU A 470 -1.12 2.32 32.87
N ASP A 471 -1.59 3.30 32.09
CA ASP A 471 -2.61 3.08 31.07
C ASP A 471 -2.14 2.11 29.96
N ASP A 472 -0.90 2.25 29.50
CA ASP A 472 -0.33 1.35 28.49
C ASP A 472 -0.14 -0.07 29.01
N LEU A 473 0.34 -0.21 30.25
CA LEU A 473 0.50 -1.51 30.89
C LEU A 473 -0.86 -2.21 31.02
N HIS A 474 -1.92 -1.47 31.39
CA HIS A 474 -3.29 -1.98 31.42
C HIS A 474 -3.79 -2.39 30.03
N LYS A 475 -3.55 -1.58 29.01
CA LYS A 475 -3.90 -1.88 27.61
C LYS A 475 -3.19 -3.13 27.09
N LEU A 476 -1.88 -3.26 27.33
CA LEU A 476 -1.09 -4.45 26.96
C LEU A 476 -1.59 -5.70 27.71
N ASN A 477 -1.83 -5.59 29.02
CA ASN A 477 -2.40 -6.67 29.83
C ASN A 477 -3.75 -7.13 29.26
N SER A 478 -4.62 -6.19 28.89
CA SER A 478 -5.94 -6.48 28.31
C SER A 478 -5.82 -7.24 26.99
N ILE A 479 -4.94 -6.83 26.08
CA ILE A 479 -4.75 -7.52 24.80
C ILE A 479 -4.24 -8.96 25.03
N PHE A 480 -3.16 -9.13 25.80
CA PHE A 480 -2.57 -10.46 26.03
C PHE A 480 -3.54 -11.39 26.77
N SER A 481 -4.30 -10.89 27.74
CA SER A 481 -5.31 -11.68 28.43
C SER A 481 -6.42 -12.16 27.49
N SER A 482 -6.73 -11.40 26.43
CA SER A 482 -7.72 -11.79 25.42
C SER A 482 -7.27 -12.92 24.49
N PHE A 483 -5.99 -13.31 24.49
CA PHE A 483 -5.50 -14.38 23.60
C PHE A 483 -6.24 -15.69 23.87
N LYS A 484 -6.50 -16.00 25.14
CA LYS A 484 -7.23 -17.21 25.54
C LYS A 484 -8.66 -17.25 24.99
N ASP A 485 -9.31 -16.10 24.84
CA ASP A 485 -10.70 -16.05 24.37
C ASP A 485 -10.80 -16.15 22.83
N LYS A 486 -9.67 -15.99 22.13
CA LYS A 486 -9.57 -15.96 20.66
C LYS A 486 -8.92 -17.21 20.05
N LEU A 487 -8.25 -18.02 20.87
CA LEU A 487 -7.52 -19.24 20.49
C LEU A 487 -8.22 -20.45 21.08
#